data_AF-A0A7R9L955-F1
#
_entry.id   AF-A0A7R9L955-F1
#
_cell.length_a   1.000
_cell.length_b   1.000
_cell.length_c   1.000
_cell.angle_alpha   90.00
_cell.angle_beta   90.00
_cell.angle_gamma   90.00
#
_symmetry.space_group_name_H-M   'P 1'
#
loop_
_entity.id
_entity.type
_entity.pdbx_description
1 polymer ?
#
loop_
_entity_poly.entity_id
_entity_poly.type
_entity_poly.pdbx_seq_one_letter_code
_entity_poly.pdbx_strand_id
1 'polypeptide(L)'
;MKQVLGNVLRLRNWCQSERRLDGHVVVITGANQGIGKETAYHLSLRGAKIIIGCRDEKRAENAIKDIKQRNPKADIYSLPLDLSSLQSVRQFVTEITKRETK
;
A
#
# COMPACT_ATOMS: atom_id res chain seq x y z
N MET A 1 -33.34 -12.50 29.29
CA MET A 1 -32.85 -13.65 28.51
C MET A 1 -32.58 -13.21 27.08
N LYS A 2 -31.34 -13.41 26.63
CA LYS A 2 -30.80 -13.36 25.25
C LYS A 2 -30.92 -12.05 24.45
N GLN A 3 -30.01 -11.12 24.75
CA GLN A 3 -29.40 -10.28 23.72
C GLN A 3 -28.16 -11.02 23.21
N VAL A 4 -28.31 -11.78 22.13
CA VAL A 4 -27.21 -12.49 21.46
C VAL A 4 -27.42 -12.36 19.96
N LEU A 5 -26.64 -11.50 19.33
CA LEU A 5 -26.03 -11.73 18.02
C LEU A 5 -24.80 -10.80 17.93
N GLY A 6 -23.86 -11.09 18.83
CA GLY A 6 -22.47 -10.69 18.66
C GLY A 6 -21.81 -11.58 17.61
N ASN A 7 -20.76 -11.03 17.00
CA ASN A 7 -19.75 -11.67 16.15
C ASN A 7 -20.12 -11.94 14.70
N VAL A 8 -20.01 -10.89 13.87
CA VAL A 8 -19.53 -11.03 12.48
C VAL A 8 -18.38 -10.03 12.27
N LEU A 9 -17.15 -10.50 12.51
CA LEU A 9 -15.90 -10.10 11.85
C LEU A 9 -15.49 -8.60 11.86
N ARG A 10 -15.42 -7.95 13.03
CA ARG A 10 -14.38 -6.91 13.21
C ARG A 10 -13.05 -7.60 13.49
N LEU A 11 -12.21 -7.73 12.47
CA LEU A 11 -10.83 -8.16 12.61
C LEU A 11 -10.10 -7.19 13.56
N ARG A 12 -10.06 -7.60 14.82
CA ARG A 12 -9.28 -6.97 15.88
C ARG A 12 -7.80 -6.99 15.48
N ASN A 13 -7.19 -5.81 15.51
CA ASN A 13 -5.79 -5.56 15.92
C ASN A 13 -4.70 -5.42 14.84
N TRP A 14 -4.90 -4.66 13.75
CA TRP A 14 -3.75 -4.28 12.91
C TRP A 14 -3.56 -2.78 12.64
N CYS A 15 -4.58 -1.92 12.75
CA CYS A 15 -4.40 -0.47 12.91
C CYS A 15 -5.73 0.16 13.34
N GLN A 16 -5.81 0.75 14.54
CA GLN A 16 -7.05 1.33 15.09
C GLN A 16 -7.32 2.77 14.65
N SER A 17 -6.42 3.36 13.84
CA SER A 17 -6.61 4.73 13.39
C SER A 17 -7.77 4.80 12.39
N GLU A 18 -8.60 5.83 12.49
CA GLU A 18 -9.65 6.11 11.50
C GLU A 18 -9.28 7.31 10.62
N ARG A 19 -8.02 7.79 10.74
CA ARG A 19 -7.56 8.98 10.01
C ARG A 19 -7.54 8.70 8.50
N ARG A 20 -8.28 9.53 7.76
CA ARG A 20 -8.26 9.58 6.30
C ARG A 20 -6.91 10.07 5.79
N LEU A 21 -6.51 9.55 4.63
CA LEU A 21 -5.25 9.85 3.95
C LEU A 21 -5.49 10.31 2.50
N ASP A 22 -6.70 10.77 2.20
CA ASP A 22 -7.03 11.36 0.91
C ASP A 22 -6.04 12.50 0.58
N GLY A 23 -5.61 12.57 -0.67
CA GLY A 23 -4.61 13.54 -1.13
C GLY A 23 -3.17 13.27 -0.68
N HIS A 24 -2.91 12.22 0.10
CA HIS A 24 -1.56 11.85 0.52
C HIS A 24 -1.00 10.73 -0.35
N VAL A 25 0.25 10.88 -0.75
CA VAL A 25 1.05 9.85 -1.43
C VAL A 25 1.88 9.12 -0.39
N VAL A 26 1.79 7.79 -0.36
CA VAL A 26 2.55 6.93 0.56
C VAL A 26 3.44 5.98 -0.22
N VAL A 27 4.75 6.09 0.03
CA VAL A 27 5.76 5.19 -0.50
C VAL A 27 5.99 4.06 0.49
N ILE A 28 5.89 2.80 0.03
CA ILE A 28 6.13 1.62 0.86
C ILE A 28 7.16 0.73 0.18
N THR A 29 8.31 0.54 0.83
CA THR A 29 9.37 -0.36 0.36
C THR A 29 9.04 -1.80 0.74
N GLY A 30 9.29 -2.76 -0.15
CA GLY A 30 9.07 -4.19 0.15
C GLY A 30 7.59 -4.59 0.28
N ALA A 31 6.67 -3.79 -0.28
CA ALA A 31 5.23 -4.06 -0.24
C ALA A 31 4.71 -5.08 -1.27
N ASN A 32 5.61 -5.84 -1.91
CA ASN A 32 5.25 -6.92 -2.81
C ASN A 32 4.74 -8.19 -2.07
N GLN A 33 4.93 -8.29 -0.76
CA GLN A 33 4.44 -9.40 0.06
C GLN A 33 4.36 -9.04 1.55
N GLY A 34 3.81 -9.94 2.37
CA GLY A 34 3.83 -9.87 3.83
C GLY A 34 3.25 -8.58 4.40
N ILE A 35 3.91 -8.06 5.44
CA ILE A 35 3.46 -6.87 6.18
C ILE A 35 3.34 -5.65 5.28
N GLY A 36 4.29 -5.44 4.36
CA GLY A 36 4.25 -4.30 3.44
C GLY A 36 3.01 -4.34 2.54
N LYS A 37 2.62 -5.52 2.04
CA LYS A 37 1.42 -5.69 1.20
C LYS A 37 0.13 -5.37 1.96
N GLU A 38 -0.01 -5.90 3.17
CA GLU A 38 -1.19 -5.60 4.01
C GLU A 38 -1.21 -4.12 4.45
N THR A 39 -0.04 -3.53 4.68
CA THR A 39 0.07 -2.08 4.97
C THR A 39 -0.40 -1.25 3.78
N ALA A 40 0.06 -1.58 2.56
CA ALA A 40 -0.42 -0.96 1.32
C ALA A 40 -1.94 -1.07 1.17
N TYR A 41 -2.48 -2.27 1.40
CA TYR A 41 -3.93 -2.49 1.37
C TYR A 41 -4.68 -1.60 2.37
N HIS A 42 -4.30 -1.64 3.65
CA HIS A 42 -5.00 -0.87 4.69
C HIS A 42 -4.90 0.64 4.50
N LEU A 43 -3.76 1.16 4.04
CA LEU A 43 -3.62 2.58 3.73
C LEU A 43 -4.43 2.98 2.49
N SER A 44 -4.55 2.10 1.49
CA SER A 44 -5.41 2.35 0.32
C SER A 44 -6.90 2.45 0.69
N LEU A 45 -7.38 1.68 1.69
CA LEU A 45 -8.76 1.80 2.20
C LEU A 45 -9.04 3.18 2.82
N ARG A 46 -8.00 3.86 3.29
CA ARG A 46 -8.06 5.21 3.86
C ARG A 46 -7.91 6.32 2.82
N GLY A 47 -7.84 5.98 1.53
CA GLY A 47 -7.78 6.95 0.44
C GLY A 47 -6.38 7.43 0.06
N ALA A 48 -5.33 6.83 0.63
CA ALA A 48 -3.96 7.14 0.22
C ALA A 48 -3.69 6.60 -1.19
N LYS A 49 -2.91 7.36 -1.97
CA LYS A 49 -2.24 6.86 -3.16
C LYS A 49 -0.99 6.09 -2.74
N ILE A 50 -0.85 4.85 -3.20
CA ILE A 50 0.22 3.96 -2.76
C ILE A 50 1.26 3.74 -3.86
N ILE A 51 2.54 3.89 -3.51
CA ILE A 51 3.68 3.58 -4.37
C ILE A 51 4.44 2.41 -3.76
N ILE A 52 4.44 1.27 -4.44
CA ILE A 52 5.25 0.10 -4.04
C ILE A 52 6.66 0.26 -4.63
N GLY A 53 7.67 0.40 -3.76
CA GLY A 53 9.07 0.32 -4.14
C GLY A 53 9.61 -1.09 -3.92
N CYS A 54 9.98 -1.81 -4.97
CA CYS A 54 10.61 -3.12 -4.85
C CYS A 54 11.48 -3.50 -6.06
N ARG A 55 12.30 -4.54 -5.87
CA ARG A 55 13.22 -5.06 -6.89
C ARG A 55 12.54 -5.95 -7.94
N ASP A 56 11.55 -6.72 -7.51
CA ASP A 56 10.85 -7.71 -8.35
C ASP A 56 9.51 -7.13 -8.82
N GLU A 57 9.48 -6.67 -10.07
CA GLU A 57 8.31 -6.06 -10.71
C GLU A 57 7.13 -7.04 -10.79
N LYS A 58 7.37 -8.30 -11.14
CA LYS A 58 6.32 -9.31 -11.30
C LYS A 58 5.61 -9.59 -9.96
N ARG A 59 6.36 -9.66 -8.87
CA ARG A 59 5.74 -9.77 -7.52
C ARG A 59 4.98 -8.51 -7.14
N ALA A 60 5.47 -7.33 -7.53
CA ALA A 60 4.78 -6.06 -7.30
C ALA A 60 3.43 -6.03 -8.03
N GLU A 61 3.39 -6.42 -9.30
CA GLU A 61 2.18 -6.50 -10.10
C GLU A 61 1.15 -7.45 -9.50
N ASN A 62 1.59 -8.62 -9.04
CA ASN A 62 0.71 -9.57 -8.36
C ASN A 62 0.13 -8.97 -7.07
N ALA A 63 0.96 -8.29 -6.26
CA ALA A 63 0.48 -7.61 -5.06
C ALA A 63 -0.52 -6.49 -5.39
N ILE A 64 -0.29 -5.73 -6.47
CA ILE A 64 -1.22 -4.70 -6.95
C ILE A 64 -2.55 -5.33 -7.39
N LYS A 65 -2.51 -6.44 -8.12
CA LYS A 65 -3.72 -7.18 -8.54
C LYS A 65 -4.51 -7.66 -7.33
N ASP A 66 -3.85 -8.30 -6.36
CA ASP A 66 -4.48 -8.74 -5.11
C ASP A 66 -5.14 -7.58 -4.36
N ILE A 67 -4.43 -6.45 -4.23
CA ILE A 67 -4.93 -5.25 -3.55
C ILE A 67 -6.13 -4.68 -4.30
N LYS A 68 -6.07 -4.56 -5.64
CA LYS A 68 -7.17 -4.05 -6.44
C LYS A 68 -8.39 -4.97 -6.48
N GLN A 69 -8.20 -6.29 -6.37
CA GLN A 69 -9.32 -7.22 -6.19
C GLN A 69 -10.05 -6.99 -4.86
N ARG A 70 -9.31 -6.71 -3.77
CA ARG A 70 -9.88 -6.43 -2.45
C ARG A 70 -10.42 -4.99 -2.32
N ASN A 71 -9.78 -4.03 -2.97
CA ASN A 71 -10.15 -2.62 -3.02
C ASN A 71 -10.08 -2.11 -4.47
N PRO A 72 -11.17 -2.23 -5.26
CA PRO A 72 -11.20 -1.79 -6.66
C PRO A 72 -10.90 -0.31 -6.88
N LYS A 73 -11.03 0.53 -5.84
CA LYS A 73 -10.75 1.97 -5.88
C LYS A 73 -9.32 2.32 -5.47
N ALA A 74 -8.47 1.35 -5.17
CA ALA A 74 -7.09 1.60 -4.75
C ALA A 74 -6.31 2.31 -5.87
N ASP A 75 -5.85 3.53 -5.60
CA ASP A 75 -4.85 4.21 -6.41
C ASP A 75 -3.47 3.71 -6.00
N ILE A 76 -2.95 2.75 -6.77
CA ILE A 76 -1.71 2.04 -6.44
C ILE A 76 -0.95 1.67 -7.71
N TYR A 77 0.37 1.91 -7.67
CA TYR A 77 1.32 1.51 -8.70
C TYR A 77 2.67 1.14 -8.09
N SER A 78 3.56 0.54 -8.88
CA SER A 78 4.92 0.17 -8.47
C SER A 78 5.98 0.93 -9.25
N LEU A 79 7.13 1.12 -8.61
CA LEU A 79 8.36 1.62 -9.23
C LEU A 79 9.54 0.73 -8.82
N PRO A 80 10.51 0.47 -9.73
CA PRO A 80 11.71 -0.28 -9.40
C PRO A 80 12.51 0.41 -8.29
N LEU A 81 12.86 -0.34 -7.26
CA LEU A 81 13.69 0.15 -6.15
C LEU A 81 14.57 -0.97 -5.61
N ASP A 82 15.89 -0.78 -5.73
CA ASP A 82 16.91 -1.56 -5.05
C ASP A 82 17.59 -0.73 -3.96
N LEU A 83 17.26 -1.04 -2.70
CA LEU A 83 17.83 -0.37 -1.53
C LEU A 83 19.32 -0.65 -1.32
N SER A 84 19.89 -1.65 -2.00
CA SER A 84 21.34 -1.89 -1.98
C SER A 84 22.13 -0.96 -2.93
N SER A 85 21.43 -0.21 -3.79
CA SER A 85 22.04 0.71 -4.76
C SER A 85 21.55 2.14 -4.54
N LEU A 86 22.45 3.03 -4.09
CA LEU A 86 22.13 4.45 -3.95
C LEU A 86 21.76 5.12 -5.29
N GLN A 87 22.27 4.58 -6.42
CA GLN A 87 21.86 5.04 -7.75
C GLN A 87 20.38 4.70 -8.00
N SER A 88 19.95 3.48 -7.68
CA SER A 88 18.54 3.07 -7.79
C SER A 88 17.65 3.93 -6.90
N VAL A 89 18.05 4.21 -5.66
CA VAL A 89 17.32 5.09 -4.75
C VAL A 89 17.15 6.49 -5.36
N ARG A 90 18.20 7.08 -5.92
CA ARG A 90 18.13 8.41 -6.56
C ARG A 90 17.22 8.42 -7.80
N GLN A 91 17.28 7.38 -8.61
CA GLN A 91 16.40 7.23 -9.78
C GLN A 91 14.94 7.12 -9.34
N PHE A 92 14.65 6.29 -8.34
CA PHE A 92 13.31 6.14 -7.77
C PHE A 92 12.75 7.48 -7.24
N VAL A 93 13.54 8.24 -6.48
CA VAL A 93 13.15 9.58 -5.99
C VAL A 93 12.89 10.55 -7.14
N THR A 94 13.74 10.52 -8.18
CA THR A 94 13.57 11.35 -9.39
C THR A 94 12.23 11.04 -10.06
N GLU A 95 11.89 9.76 -10.22
CA GLU A 95 10.64 9.34 -10.85
C GLU A 95 9.41 9.69 -10.01
N ILE A 96 9.47 9.54 -8.69
CA ILE A 96 8.38 9.98 -7.80
C ILE A 96 8.16 11.49 -7.91
N THR A 97 9.22 12.29 -7.84
CA THR A 97 9.12 13.75 -7.86
C THR A 97 8.56 14.29 -9.18
N LYS A 98 8.81 13.57 -10.29
CA LYS A 98 8.22 13.90 -11.59
C LYS A 98 6.73 13.57 -11.67
N ARG A 99 6.31 12.44 -11.10
CA ARG A 99 4.92 11.94 -11.21
C ARG A 99 3.98 12.57 -10.17
N GLU A 100 4.50 12.81 -8.98
CA GLU A 100 3.72 13.26 -7.84
C GLU A 100 4.11 14.70 -7.51
N THR A 101 3.20 15.62 -7.80
CA THR A 101 3.33 17.03 -7.43
C THR A 101 2.66 17.24 -6.07
N LYS A 102 3.23 18.13 -5.24
CA LYS A 102 2.63 18.52 -3.95
C LYS A 102 1.31 19.26 -4.13
#